data_AF-A0A1C4SI78-F1
#
_entry.id   AF-A0A1C4SI78-F1
#
_cell.length_a   1.000
_cell.length_b   1.000
_cell.length_c   1.000
_cell.angle_alpha   90.00
_cell.angle_beta   90.00
_cell.angle_gamma   90.00
#
_symmetry.space_group_name_H-M   'P 1'
#
loop_
_entity.id
_entity.type
_entity.pdbx_description
1 polymer ?
#
loop_
_entity_poly.entity_id
_entity_poly.type
_entity_poly.pdbx_seq_one_letter_code
_entity_poly.pdbx_strand_id
1 'polypeptide(L)'
;MSLPVSVPASAPEPVDPSRVGVWLVGARGSVAVTVVAGCAAVSAGLRSPTGLVTESPEFADSALPPLSELVFGGHDTLDCPLPKRAEALAAGGVLPPGLPSAVGAELDAAEREIRPGGPVPGETRSPRQLIAAFAADIDDFTRRHGLARTVVVNVASTEPAATGDSLPPSSLYAAAALEAGCPYVNFTPSTGLHHPALADALAASGLPYAGRDGKTGQTLLRAVLGPMFHQRALTVRAWSGTNLLGGGDGAALADPAAAAAKNAGKERVLADTLGSTPEGEVHIDDVPALGDWKTAWDHIAFDGFLGTRMILQTIWQGCDSALAAPLVLDLARLTARAHEAGLSGPLSELGFYFKDPVGEGPSALSDQHASLLTLATRLRSDAGERDGMERGGVERDGVEKRTEERGAVERGAEERDPGAGGAEEAS
;
A
#
# COMPACT_ATOMS: atom_id res chain seq x y z
N MET A 1 -22.30 -46.24 36.50
CA MET A 1 -21.38 -45.57 35.56
C MET A 1 -22.08 -44.32 35.07
N SER A 2 -21.70 -43.16 35.60
CA SER A 2 -22.27 -41.87 35.22
C SER A 2 -21.56 -41.35 33.98
N LEU A 3 -22.31 -41.02 32.94
CA LEU A 3 -21.79 -40.41 31.72
C LEU A 3 -21.29 -38.98 32.03
N PRO A 4 -20.15 -38.54 31.47
CA PRO A 4 -19.66 -37.20 31.67
C PRO A 4 -20.56 -36.19 30.93
N VAL A 5 -20.95 -35.14 31.65
CA VAL A 5 -21.65 -33.98 31.11
C VAL A 5 -20.66 -33.20 30.24
N SER A 6 -20.98 -33.07 28.95
CA SER A 6 -20.22 -32.27 28.00
C SER A 6 -20.38 -30.79 28.36
N VAL A 7 -19.28 -30.12 28.68
CA VAL A 7 -19.24 -28.66 28.85
C VAL A 7 -19.40 -28.04 27.46
N PRO A 8 -20.33 -27.10 27.25
CA PRO A 8 -20.44 -26.40 25.96
C PRO A 8 -19.16 -25.58 25.72
N ALA A 9 -18.60 -25.68 24.51
CA ALA A 9 -17.51 -24.82 24.08
C ALA A 9 -17.92 -23.35 24.25
N SER A 10 -17.06 -22.54 24.87
CA SER A 10 -17.29 -21.10 25.01
C SER A 10 -17.50 -20.50 23.63
N ALA A 11 -18.47 -19.57 23.51
CA ALA A 11 -18.61 -18.77 22.31
C ALA A 11 -17.25 -18.10 21.97
N PRO A 12 -16.86 -18.03 20.68
CA PRO A 12 -15.64 -17.31 20.31
C PRO A 12 -15.73 -15.88 20.83
N GLU A 13 -14.67 -15.40 21.47
CA GLU A 13 -14.60 -14.01 21.92
C GLU A 13 -14.80 -13.06 20.73
N PRO A 14 -15.49 -11.92 20.93
CA PRO A 14 -15.68 -10.95 19.86
C PRO A 14 -14.32 -10.47 19.35
N VAL A 15 -14.11 -10.59 18.04
CA VAL A 15 -12.87 -10.15 17.39
C VAL A 15 -12.81 -8.64 17.43
N ASP A 16 -11.72 -8.09 17.99
CA ASP A 16 -11.49 -6.65 18.01
C ASP A 16 -11.26 -6.15 16.57
N PRO A 17 -12.16 -5.29 16.02
CA PRO A 17 -12.06 -4.82 14.64
C PRO A 17 -10.79 -3.98 14.38
N SER A 18 -10.16 -3.45 15.43
CA SER A 18 -8.94 -2.64 15.32
C SER A 18 -7.66 -3.47 15.13
N ARG A 19 -7.69 -4.77 15.48
CA ARG A 19 -6.53 -5.67 15.39
C ARG A 19 -6.37 -6.22 13.99
N VAL A 20 -5.31 -5.76 13.32
CA VAL A 20 -5.06 -6.05 11.91
C VAL A 20 -3.71 -6.75 11.74
N GLY A 21 -3.72 -7.85 11.01
CA GLY A 21 -2.52 -8.53 10.56
C GLY A 21 -1.87 -7.84 9.37
N VAL A 22 -0.54 -7.75 9.38
CA VAL A 22 0.27 -7.35 8.24
C VAL A 22 1.19 -8.51 7.90
N TRP A 23 0.90 -9.18 6.78
CA TRP A 23 1.67 -10.33 6.32
C TRP A 23 2.66 -9.91 5.23
N LEU A 24 3.95 -9.87 5.59
CA LEU A 24 5.01 -9.37 4.72
C LEU A 24 5.59 -10.52 3.89
N VAL A 25 5.53 -10.41 2.56
CA VAL A 25 6.32 -11.28 1.67
C VAL A 25 7.69 -10.61 1.50
N GLY A 26 8.77 -11.32 1.86
CA GLY A 26 10.09 -10.72 2.04
C GLY A 26 10.28 -10.13 3.44
N ALA A 27 9.76 -10.80 4.47
CA ALA A 27 9.66 -10.31 5.85
C ALA A 27 11.02 -9.98 6.53
N ARG A 28 12.13 -10.52 6.05
CA ARG A 28 13.50 -10.27 6.54
C ARG A 28 14.28 -9.29 5.64
N GLY A 29 13.63 -8.73 4.61
CA GLY A 29 14.20 -7.67 3.76
C GLY A 29 14.36 -6.34 4.49
N SER A 30 15.23 -5.45 3.98
CA SER A 30 15.53 -4.15 4.61
C SER A 30 14.26 -3.30 4.84
N VAL A 31 13.33 -3.28 3.88
CA VAL A 31 12.05 -2.57 3.98
C VAL A 31 11.20 -3.17 5.10
N ALA A 32 10.97 -4.48 5.09
CA ALA A 32 10.14 -5.18 6.08
C ALA A 32 10.65 -4.97 7.51
N VAL A 33 11.95 -5.10 7.73
CA VAL A 33 12.54 -4.86 9.06
C VAL A 33 12.37 -3.41 9.50
N THR A 34 12.51 -2.46 8.58
CA THR A 34 12.30 -1.03 8.85
C THR A 34 10.82 -0.73 9.15
N VAL A 35 9.88 -1.43 8.52
CA VAL A 35 8.43 -1.36 8.80
C VAL A 35 8.14 -1.81 10.23
N VAL A 36 8.61 -3.00 10.63
CA VAL A 36 8.36 -3.55 11.97
C VAL A 36 9.01 -2.67 13.05
N ALA A 37 10.30 -2.34 12.88
CA ALA A 37 11.02 -1.50 13.83
C ALA A 37 10.43 -0.07 13.92
N GLY A 38 10.06 0.51 12.78
CA GLY A 38 9.47 1.84 12.70
C GLY A 38 8.09 1.90 13.36
N CYS A 39 7.25 0.91 13.10
CA CYS A 39 5.94 0.78 13.74
C CYS A 39 6.07 0.71 15.26
N ALA A 40 6.92 -0.18 15.76
CA ALA A 40 7.17 -0.32 17.20
C ALA A 40 7.70 0.99 17.82
N ALA A 41 8.63 1.66 17.14
CA ALA A 41 9.21 2.91 17.62
C ALA A 41 8.18 4.05 17.74
N VAL A 42 7.30 4.18 16.75
CA VAL A 42 6.26 5.22 16.73
C VAL A 42 5.17 4.89 17.75
N SER A 43 4.71 3.63 17.81
CA SER A 43 3.71 3.18 18.78
C SER A 43 4.18 3.36 20.23
N ALA A 44 5.48 3.19 20.50
CA ALA A 44 6.07 3.41 21.82
C ALA A 44 6.41 4.89 22.11
N GLY A 45 6.13 5.83 21.19
CA GLY A 45 6.45 7.25 21.34
C GLY A 45 7.94 7.57 21.30
N LEU A 46 8.78 6.63 20.84
CA LEU A 46 10.24 6.83 20.73
C LEU A 46 10.61 7.75 19.56
N ARG A 47 9.76 7.79 18.52
CA ARG A 47 9.96 8.60 17.31
C ARG A 47 8.64 9.23 16.85
N SER A 48 8.73 10.37 16.17
CA SER A 48 7.59 10.96 15.48
C SER A 48 7.16 10.11 14.27
N PRO A 49 5.87 10.14 13.87
CA PRO A 49 5.36 9.43 12.71
C PRO A 49 5.76 10.07 11.36
N THR A 50 6.96 10.62 11.26
CA THR A 50 7.42 11.36 10.08
C THR A 50 7.40 10.45 8.84
N GLY A 51 6.70 10.89 7.80
CA GLY A 51 6.54 10.15 6.54
C GLY A 51 5.25 9.33 6.45
N LEU A 52 4.54 9.12 7.56
CA LEU A 52 3.20 8.50 7.56
C LEU A 52 2.17 9.56 7.18
N VAL A 53 1.66 9.48 5.95
CA VAL A 53 0.63 10.41 5.46
C VAL A 53 -0.66 10.20 6.24
N THR A 54 -0.93 8.98 6.67
CA THR A 54 -2.14 8.65 7.44
C THR A 54 -2.16 9.20 8.87
N GLU A 55 -1.06 9.78 9.35
CA GLU A 55 -0.98 10.48 10.65
C GLU A 55 -1.20 11.99 10.51
N SER A 56 -1.58 12.47 9.32
CA SER A 56 -1.95 13.87 9.09
C SER A 56 -3.41 14.16 9.53
N PRO A 57 -3.76 15.43 9.80
CA PRO A 57 -5.11 15.81 10.24
C PRO A 57 -6.24 15.36 9.29
N GLU A 58 -5.95 15.26 7.99
CA GLU A 58 -6.91 14.85 6.97
C GLU A 58 -7.43 13.41 7.15
N PHE A 59 -6.68 12.56 7.87
CA PHE A 59 -7.02 11.15 8.14
C PHE A 59 -7.53 10.87 9.55
N ALA A 60 -7.59 11.88 10.43
CA ALA A 60 -7.90 11.71 11.85
C ALA A 60 -9.21 10.94 12.11
N ASP A 61 -10.24 11.17 11.27
CA ASP A 61 -11.56 10.55 11.41
C ASP A 61 -11.78 9.36 10.47
N SER A 62 -10.76 8.91 9.72
CA SER A 62 -10.91 7.82 8.74
C SER A 62 -11.01 6.42 9.39
N ALA A 63 -11.00 6.35 10.72
CA ALA A 63 -11.07 5.12 11.53
C ALA A 63 -10.02 4.08 11.12
N LEU A 64 -8.80 4.54 10.83
CA LEU A 64 -7.68 3.66 10.48
C LEU A 64 -7.24 2.84 11.70
N PRO A 65 -6.87 1.56 11.54
CA PRO A 65 -6.35 0.78 12.65
C PRO A 65 -5.10 1.49 13.22
N PRO A 66 -5.00 1.68 14.55
CA PRO A 66 -3.86 2.35 15.15
C PRO A 66 -2.60 1.49 14.98
N LEU A 67 -1.43 2.14 14.92
CA LEU A 67 -0.15 1.43 14.75
C LEU A 67 0.15 0.42 15.85
N SER A 68 -0.37 0.65 17.07
CA SER A 68 -0.20 -0.26 18.21
C SER A 68 -0.97 -1.58 18.05
N GLU A 69 -1.98 -1.63 17.19
CA GLU A 69 -2.82 -2.82 16.97
C GLU A 69 -2.45 -3.58 15.69
N LEU A 70 -1.36 -3.17 15.02
CA LEU A 70 -0.79 -3.92 13.90
C LEU A 70 0.05 -5.09 14.40
N VAL A 71 -0.27 -6.29 13.91
CA VAL A 71 0.48 -7.52 14.22
C VAL A 71 1.21 -7.99 12.97
N PHE A 72 2.51 -8.25 13.08
CA PHE A 72 3.35 -8.60 11.93
C PHE A 72 3.65 -10.09 11.88
N GLY A 73 3.56 -10.65 10.67
CA GLY A 73 4.00 -11.99 10.29
C GLY A 73 4.50 -11.97 8.84
N GLY A 74 4.86 -13.12 8.29
CA GLY A 74 5.24 -13.14 6.87
C GLY A 74 5.96 -14.38 6.39
N HIS A 75 6.49 -14.28 5.18
CA HIS A 75 7.37 -15.28 4.59
C HIS A 75 8.70 -14.67 4.18
N ASP A 76 9.77 -15.44 4.33
CA ASP A 76 11.07 -15.09 3.77
C ASP A 76 11.90 -16.34 3.42
N THR A 77 12.80 -16.21 2.45
CA THR A 77 13.72 -17.26 2.01
C THR A 77 15.11 -17.11 2.61
N LEU A 78 15.42 -15.98 3.23
CA LEU A 78 16.68 -15.71 3.92
C LEU A 78 16.62 -16.22 5.36
N ASP A 79 17.75 -16.69 5.89
CA ASP A 79 17.83 -17.24 7.24
C ASP A 79 18.21 -16.22 8.33
N CYS A 80 18.60 -15.00 7.95
CA CYS A 80 19.02 -13.98 8.91
C CYS A 80 17.82 -13.47 9.73
N PRO A 81 17.77 -13.70 11.06
CA PRO A 81 16.62 -13.30 11.86
C PRO A 81 16.40 -11.79 11.86
N LEU A 82 15.14 -11.39 11.96
CA LEU A 82 14.72 -9.99 11.89
C LEU A 82 15.45 -9.06 12.89
N PRO A 83 15.69 -9.42 14.17
CA PRO A 83 16.50 -8.61 15.09
C PRO A 83 17.95 -8.40 14.62
N LYS A 84 18.57 -9.43 14.04
CA LYS A 84 19.95 -9.35 13.51
C LYS A 84 20.02 -8.52 12.25
N ARG A 85 19.00 -8.60 11.41
CA ARG A 85 18.87 -7.69 10.28
C ARG A 85 18.70 -6.24 10.74
N ALA A 86 17.93 -5.99 11.80
CA ALA A 86 17.76 -4.65 12.37
C ALA A 86 19.08 -4.06 12.92
N GLU A 87 19.90 -4.87 13.59
CA GLU A 87 21.25 -4.48 14.01
C GLU A 87 22.12 -4.07 12.81
N ALA A 88 22.10 -4.85 11.73
CA ALA A 88 22.84 -4.54 10.50
C ALA A 88 22.35 -3.23 9.83
N LEU A 89 21.04 -3.01 9.80
CA LEU A 89 20.45 -1.77 9.29
C LEU A 89 20.81 -0.55 10.15
N ALA A 90 20.89 -0.70 11.47
CA ALA A 90 21.37 0.37 12.35
C ALA A 90 22.85 0.68 12.11
N ALA A 91 23.69 -0.35 11.90
CA ALA A 91 25.10 -0.17 11.54
C ALA A 91 25.27 0.54 10.18
N GLY A 92 24.36 0.29 9.23
CA GLY A 92 24.28 0.97 7.93
C GLY A 92 23.63 2.37 7.96
N GLY A 93 23.18 2.84 9.13
CA GLY A 93 22.55 4.15 9.31
C GLY A 93 21.10 4.25 8.81
N VAL A 94 20.46 3.13 8.47
CA VAL A 94 19.04 3.07 8.07
C VAL A 94 18.15 3.27 9.30
N LEU A 95 18.47 2.55 10.39
CA LEU A 95 17.81 2.70 11.68
C LEU A 95 18.69 3.53 12.63
N PRO A 96 18.10 4.31 13.55
CA PRO A 96 18.87 4.98 14.59
C PRO A 96 19.67 4.01 15.45
N PRO A 97 20.87 4.41 15.91
CA PRO A 97 21.62 3.63 16.89
C PRO A 97 20.79 3.33 18.14
N GLY A 98 20.85 2.08 18.61
CA GLY A 98 20.12 1.63 19.80
C GLY A 98 18.64 1.34 19.59
N LEU A 99 18.04 1.74 18.47
CA LEU A 99 16.63 1.44 18.20
C LEU A 99 16.34 -0.06 18.18
N PRO A 100 17.13 -0.93 17.50
CA PRO A 100 16.86 -2.38 17.49
C PRO A 100 16.79 -3.00 18.90
N SER A 101 17.59 -2.49 19.84
CA SER A 101 17.54 -2.94 21.23
C SER A 101 16.30 -2.43 21.97
N ALA A 102 15.86 -1.20 21.67
CA ALA A 102 14.69 -0.60 22.29
C ALA A 102 13.37 -1.28 21.88
N VAL A 103 13.30 -1.79 20.64
CA VAL A 103 12.11 -2.48 20.09
C VAL A 103 12.34 -3.99 19.90
N GLY A 104 13.29 -4.55 20.64
CA GLY A 104 13.71 -5.95 20.46
C GLY A 104 12.57 -6.96 20.67
N ALA A 105 11.68 -6.69 21.62
CA ALA A 105 10.55 -7.58 21.91
C ALA A 105 9.56 -7.68 20.74
N GLU A 106 9.31 -6.55 20.06
CA GLU A 106 8.45 -6.46 18.89
C GLU A 106 9.09 -7.13 17.67
N LEU A 107 10.41 -6.96 17.49
CA LEU A 107 11.16 -7.66 16.43
C LEU A 107 11.13 -9.18 16.65
N ASP A 108 11.34 -9.63 17.88
CA ASP A 108 11.26 -11.05 18.25
C ASP A 108 9.84 -11.61 18.09
N ALA A 109 8.82 -10.80 18.36
CA ALA A 109 7.42 -11.18 18.16
C ALA A 109 7.09 -11.39 16.68
N ALA A 110 7.49 -10.45 15.82
CA ALA A 110 7.33 -10.59 14.37
C ALA A 110 8.12 -11.81 13.84
N GLU A 111 9.36 -12.00 14.28
CA GLU A 111 10.23 -13.11 13.86
C GLU A 111 9.59 -14.49 14.14
N ARG A 112 8.90 -14.67 15.28
CA ARG A 112 8.18 -15.92 15.59
C ARG A 112 7.05 -16.23 14.61
N GLU A 113 6.54 -15.22 13.91
CA GLU A 113 5.46 -15.34 12.93
C GLU A 113 5.95 -15.35 11.48
N ILE A 114 7.27 -15.35 11.26
CA ILE A 114 7.85 -15.57 9.94
C ILE A 114 7.88 -17.08 9.65
N ARG A 115 7.44 -17.44 8.45
CA ARG A 115 7.43 -18.81 7.92
C ARG A 115 8.41 -18.95 6.75
N PRO A 116 8.94 -20.15 6.48
CA PRO A 116 9.80 -20.39 5.33
C PRO A 116 9.07 -20.08 4.01
N GLY A 117 9.57 -19.11 3.26
CA GLY A 117 9.04 -18.74 1.96
C GLY A 117 9.50 -19.68 0.84
N GLY A 118 8.94 -19.47 -0.36
CA GLY A 118 9.39 -20.12 -1.58
C GLY A 118 8.83 -19.47 -2.84
N PRO A 119 9.02 -20.09 -4.01
CA PRO A 119 9.79 -21.30 -4.26
C PRO A 119 11.29 -21.11 -3.98
N VAL A 120 11.94 -22.09 -3.38
CA VAL A 120 13.42 -22.13 -3.23
C VAL A 120 14.04 -23.01 -4.32
N PRO A 121 15.35 -22.90 -4.61
CA PRO A 121 16.01 -23.81 -5.55
C PRO A 121 15.79 -25.28 -5.17
N GLY A 122 15.36 -26.10 -6.14
CA GLY A 122 15.02 -27.50 -5.89
C GLY A 122 13.61 -27.75 -5.34
N GLU A 123 12.74 -26.74 -5.36
CA GLU A 123 11.33 -26.89 -5.00
C GLU A 123 10.65 -28.02 -5.79
N THR A 124 9.96 -28.91 -5.09
CA THR A 124 9.27 -30.08 -5.67
C THR A 124 7.76 -29.98 -5.55
N ARG A 125 7.25 -29.08 -4.71
CA ARG A 125 5.83 -28.80 -4.58
C ARG A 125 5.32 -28.14 -5.85
N SER A 126 4.16 -28.59 -6.31
CA SER A 126 3.42 -27.92 -7.39
C SER A 126 3.00 -26.50 -6.98
N PRO A 127 2.74 -25.59 -7.94
CA PRO A 127 2.18 -24.27 -7.66
C PRO A 127 0.97 -24.30 -6.73
N ARG A 128 0.01 -25.21 -6.97
CA ARG A 128 -1.19 -25.35 -6.12
C ARG A 128 -0.85 -25.73 -4.67
N GLN A 129 0.13 -26.60 -4.46
CA GLN A 129 0.58 -27.00 -3.11
C GLN A 129 1.29 -25.85 -2.40
N LEU A 130 2.08 -25.04 -3.11
CA LEU A 130 2.70 -23.84 -2.55
C LEU A 130 1.65 -22.81 -2.15
N ILE A 131 0.70 -22.52 -3.04
CA ILE A 131 -0.42 -21.60 -2.77
C ILE A 131 -1.20 -22.06 -1.53
N ALA A 132 -1.58 -23.34 -1.46
CA ALA A 132 -2.31 -23.90 -0.32
C ALA A 132 -1.52 -23.77 0.99
N ALA A 133 -0.21 -24.03 0.96
CA ALA A 133 0.65 -23.92 2.14
C ALA A 133 0.74 -22.47 2.61
N PHE A 134 1.03 -21.53 1.70
CA PHE A 134 1.12 -20.11 2.04
C PHE A 134 -0.20 -19.53 2.54
N ALA A 135 -1.34 -19.95 1.95
CA ALA A 135 -2.67 -19.55 2.41
C ALA A 135 -2.95 -20.09 3.82
N ALA A 136 -2.62 -21.35 4.08
CA ALA A 136 -2.78 -21.96 5.41
C ALA A 136 -1.94 -21.25 6.49
N ASP A 137 -0.74 -20.79 6.15
CA ASP A 137 0.10 -20.01 7.07
C ASP A 137 -0.52 -18.65 7.40
N ILE A 138 -1.08 -17.95 6.40
CA ILE A 138 -1.80 -16.68 6.58
C ILE A 138 -3.07 -16.86 7.43
N ASP A 139 -3.86 -17.91 7.13
CA ASP A 139 -5.09 -18.23 7.86
C ASP A 139 -4.81 -18.61 9.31
N ASP A 140 -3.78 -19.43 9.54
CA ASP A 140 -3.36 -19.81 10.88
C ASP A 140 -2.89 -18.60 11.70
N PHE A 141 -2.10 -17.71 11.10
CA PHE A 141 -1.70 -16.45 11.72
C PHE A 141 -2.90 -15.58 12.09
N THR A 142 -3.82 -15.36 11.14
CA THR A 142 -5.04 -14.57 11.34
C THR A 142 -5.88 -15.13 12.49
N ARG A 143 -6.07 -16.46 12.52
CA ARG A 143 -6.84 -17.16 13.56
C ARG A 143 -6.16 -17.13 14.92
N ARG A 144 -4.87 -17.49 15.01
CA ARG A 144 -4.15 -17.60 16.31
C ARG A 144 -4.04 -16.26 17.02
N HIS A 145 -3.95 -15.18 16.25
CA HIS A 145 -3.88 -13.83 16.79
C HIS A 145 -5.24 -13.17 16.94
N GLY A 146 -6.35 -13.82 16.54
CA GLY A 146 -7.70 -13.24 16.64
C GLY A 146 -7.82 -11.91 15.88
N LEU A 147 -7.29 -11.86 14.66
CA LEU A 147 -7.26 -10.65 13.84
C LEU A 147 -8.57 -10.49 13.07
N ALA A 148 -9.09 -9.27 12.99
CA ALA A 148 -10.29 -8.98 12.21
C ALA A 148 -10.08 -9.18 10.70
N ARG A 149 -8.83 -9.00 10.26
CA ARG A 149 -8.35 -9.24 8.90
C ARG A 149 -6.83 -9.18 8.86
N THR A 150 -6.28 -9.74 7.79
CA THR A 150 -4.85 -9.65 7.46
C THR A 150 -4.69 -9.03 6.08
N VAL A 151 -3.79 -8.05 5.95
CA VAL A 151 -3.37 -7.48 4.67
C VAL A 151 -2.05 -8.11 4.29
N VAL A 152 -1.98 -8.71 3.10
CA VAL A 152 -0.74 -9.26 2.54
C VAL A 152 -0.03 -8.17 1.76
N VAL A 153 1.22 -7.86 2.13
CA VAL A 153 2.03 -6.83 1.48
C VAL A 153 3.30 -7.46 0.91
N ASN A 154 3.46 -7.38 -0.41
CA ASN A 154 4.67 -7.83 -1.08
C ASN A 154 5.75 -6.74 -1.06
N VAL A 155 6.84 -7.02 -0.35
CA VAL A 155 8.06 -6.18 -0.27
C VAL A 155 9.32 -7.00 -0.57
N ALA A 156 9.15 -8.14 -1.25
CA ALA A 156 10.25 -9.03 -1.61
C ALA A 156 11.13 -8.45 -2.72
N SER A 157 12.24 -9.14 -3.03
CA SER A 157 13.11 -8.79 -4.15
C SER A 157 12.33 -8.71 -5.47
N THR A 158 12.72 -7.77 -6.31
CA THR A 158 12.11 -7.58 -7.64
C THR A 158 12.32 -8.82 -8.50
N GLU A 159 11.25 -9.26 -9.16
CA GLU A 159 11.28 -10.36 -10.11
C GLU A 159 11.38 -9.81 -11.55
N PRO A 160 11.97 -10.56 -12.49
CA PRO A 160 11.76 -10.34 -13.91
C PRO A 160 10.27 -10.35 -14.28
N ALA A 161 9.93 -9.68 -15.38
CA ALA A 161 8.58 -9.77 -15.93
C ALA A 161 8.22 -11.24 -16.21
N ALA A 162 7.01 -11.66 -15.82
CA ALA A 162 6.57 -13.03 -16.06
C ALA A 162 6.52 -13.33 -17.57
N THR A 163 7.17 -14.42 -17.98
CA THR A 163 7.11 -14.94 -19.34
C THR A 163 6.51 -16.35 -19.32
N GLY A 164 5.35 -16.53 -19.96
CA GLY A 164 4.67 -17.83 -20.06
C GLY A 164 3.57 -18.06 -19.03
N ASP A 165 3.11 -19.31 -18.93
CA ASP A 165 1.91 -19.68 -18.16
C ASP A 165 2.18 -19.97 -16.68
N SER A 166 3.46 -20.10 -16.29
CA SER A 166 3.84 -20.43 -14.92
C SER A 166 3.73 -19.20 -14.00
N LEU A 167 3.08 -19.38 -12.86
CA LEU A 167 3.01 -18.34 -11.82
C LEU A 167 4.42 -18.07 -11.26
N PRO A 168 4.92 -16.82 -11.33
CA PRO A 168 6.13 -16.44 -10.62
C PRO A 168 5.87 -16.40 -9.10
N PRO A 169 6.91 -16.35 -8.25
CA PRO A 169 6.75 -16.38 -6.80
C PRO A 169 5.78 -15.33 -6.26
N SER A 170 5.86 -14.08 -6.74
CA SER A 170 4.94 -13.00 -6.37
C SER A 170 3.48 -13.35 -6.65
N SER A 171 3.19 -14.04 -7.75
CA SER A 171 1.84 -14.48 -8.11
C SER A 171 1.38 -15.69 -7.29
N LEU A 172 2.29 -16.55 -6.82
CA LEU A 172 1.94 -17.62 -5.88
C LEU A 172 1.46 -17.02 -4.54
N TYR A 173 2.16 -16.02 -4.01
CA TYR A 173 1.72 -15.33 -2.80
C TYR A 173 0.46 -14.51 -3.02
N ALA A 174 0.29 -13.88 -4.18
CA ALA A 174 -0.92 -13.16 -4.52
C ALA A 174 -2.14 -14.11 -4.57
N ALA A 175 -1.99 -15.28 -5.19
CA ALA A 175 -3.01 -16.32 -5.19
C ALA A 175 -3.31 -16.85 -3.78
N ALA A 176 -2.29 -17.02 -2.94
CA ALA A 176 -2.46 -17.43 -1.56
C ALA A 176 -3.22 -16.39 -0.73
N ALA A 177 -2.98 -15.09 -0.96
CA ALA A 177 -3.74 -14.01 -0.34
C ALA A 177 -5.23 -14.07 -0.73
N LEU A 178 -5.53 -14.31 -2.02
CA LEU A 178 -6.91 -14.49 -2.48
C LEU A 178 -7.57 -15.72 -1.85
N GLU A 179 -6.87 -16.86 -1.77
CA GLU A 179 -7.38 -18.09 -1.15
C GLU A 179 -7.64 -17.92 0.36
N ALA A 180 -6.81 -17.13 1.05
CA ALA A 180 -6.95 -16.77 2.46
C ALA A 180 -7.97 -15.62 2.72
N GLY A 181 -8.66 -15.12 1.68
CA GLY A 181 -9.60 -14.01 1.84
C GLY A 181 -8.97 -12.69 2.30
N CYS A 182 -7.69 -12.47 1.99
CA CYS A 182 -6.89 -11.36 2.48
C CYS A 182 -6.66 -10.30 1.38
N PRO A 183 -6.91 -9.00 1.67
CA PRO A 183 -6.50 -7.92 0.79
C PRO A 183 -5.00 -7.97 0.46
N TYR A 184 -4.64 -7.47 -0.72
CA TYR A 184 -3.27 -7.58 -1.22
C TYR A 184 -2.71 -6.23 -1.68
N VAL A 185 -1.47 -5.95 -1.29
CA VAL A 185 -0.70 -4.79 -1.71
C VAL A 185 0.60 -5.24 -2.37
N ASN A 186 0.85 -4.85 -3.61
CA ASN A 186 2.11 -5.11 -4.28
C ASN A 186 3.04 -3.89 -4.21
N PHE A 187 4.04 -3.88 -3.34
CA PHE A 187 4.97 -2.76 -3.23
C PHE A 187 6.18 -2.88 -4.17
N THR A 188 6.22 -3.92 -5.02
CA THR A 188 7.30 -4.21 -5.98
C THR A 188 6.77 -4.12 -7.42
N PRO A 189 7.64 -4.05 -8.46
CA PRO A 189 7.20 -4.15 -9.85
C PRO A 189 6.93 -5.59 -10.30
N SER A 190 7.07 -6.58 -9.41
CA SER A 190 6.81 -7.99 -9.72
C SER A 190 5.35 -8.19 -10.15
N THR A 191 5.09 -9.30 -10.85
CA THR A 191 3.79 -9.56 -11.49
C THR A 191 2.62 -9.59 -10.49
N GLY A 192 2.76 -10.28 -9.34
CA GLY A 192 1.72 -10.33 -8.32
C GLY A 192 0.35 -10.75 -8.88
N LEU A 193 -0.69 -9.98 -8.58
CA LEU A 193 -2.07 -10.20 -9.06
C LEU A 193 -2.26 -9.99 -10.58
N HIS A 194 -1.32 -9.34 -11.28
CA HIS A 194 -1.46 -9.04 -12.71
C HIS A 194 -1.21 -10.24 -13.63
N HIS A 195 -0.91 -11.42 -13.07
CA HIS A 195 -0.74 -12.61 -13.88
C HIS A 195 -2.10 -13.04 -14.48
N PRO A 196 -2.21 -13.28 -15.81
CA PRO A 196 -3.49 -13.59 -16.45
C PRO A 196 -4.24 -14.77 -15.83
N ALA A 197 -3.51 -15.79 -15.38
CA ALA A 197 -4.09 -16.96 -14.72
C ALA A 197 -4.82 -16.67 -13.39
N LEU A 198 -4.65 -15.47 -12.81
CA LEU A 198 -5.35 -15.04 -11.59
C LEU A 198 -6.53 -14.11 -11.85
N ALA A 199 -6.81 -13.72 -13.10
CA ALA A 199 -7.84 -12.73 -13.43
C ALA A 199 -9.23 -13.13 -12.93
N ASP A 200 -9.64 -14.38 -13.17
CA ASP A 200 -10.95 -14.88 -12.76
C ASP A 200 -11.07 -14.98 -11.23
N ALA A 201 -10.03 -15.46 -10.57
CA ALA A 201 -9.98 -15.56 -9.11
C ALA A 201 -10.03 -14.17 -8.46
N LEU A 202 -9.31 -13.21 -9.02
CA LEU A 202 -9.30 -11.82 -8.56
C LEU A 202 -10.69 -11.19 -8.70
N ALA A 203 -11.31 -11.33 -9.88
CA ALA A 203 -12.65 -10.80 -10.14
C ALA A 203 -13.72 -11.41 -9.21
N ALA A 204 -13.59 -12.70 -8.87
CA ALA A 204 -14.52 -13.39 -7.98
C ALA A 204 -14.27 -13.10 -6.48
N SER A 205 -13.08 -12.63 -6.10
CA SER A 205 -12.68 -12.51 -4.68
C SER A 205 -13.46 -11.45 -3.90
N GLY A 206 -13.89 -10.37 -4.56
CA GLY A 206 -14.45 -9.20 -3.88
C GLY A 206 -13.46 -8.49 -2.93
N LEU A 207 -12.17 -8.79 -3.00
CA LEU A 207 -11.16 -8.22 -2.12
C LEU A 207 -10.61 -6.90 -2.67
N PRO A 208 -10.32 -5.90 -1.81
CA PRO A 208 -9.59 -4.73 -2.22
C PRO A 208 -8.11 -5.05 -2.44
N TYR A 209 -7.50 -4.43 -3.45
CA TYR A 209 -6.07 -4.56 -3.70
C TYR A 209 -5.46 -3.26 -4.21
N ALA A 210 -4.16 -3.12 -3.98
CA ALA A 210 -3.39 -1.95 -4.40
C ALA A 210 -2.03 -2.36 -4.95
N GLY A 211 -1.44 -1.49 -5.76
CA GLY A 211 -0.16 -1.74 -6.38
C GLY A 211 -0.02 -0.91 -7.66
N ARG A 212 1.12 -0.96 -8.34
CA ARG A 212 2.35 -1.64 -7.91
C ARG A 212 3.58 -0.77 -7.99
N ASP A 213 4.63 -1.27 -7.34
CA ASP A 213 5.96 -0.66 -7.22
C ASP A 213 5.97 0.67 -6.44
N GLY A 214 6.50 0.68 -5.22
CA GLY A 214 6.52 1.85 -4.35
C GLY A 214 7.25 3.06 -4.95
N LYS A 215 6.68 4.26 -4.79
CA LYS A 215 7.22 5.53 -5.31
C LYS A 215 7.86 6.36 -4.19
N THR A 216 9.17 6.22 -4.02
CA THR A 216 9.90 6.75 -2.84
C THR A 216 10.92 7.87 -3.15
N GLY A 217 11.59 7.84 -4.31
CA GLY A 217 12.73 8.73 -4.61
C GLY A 217 12.67 9.37 -6.00
N GLN A 218 13.52 8.92 -6.93
CA GLN A 218 13.59 9.50 -8.29
C GLN A 218 12.22 9.63 -8.98
N THR A 219 11.41 8.57 -8.96
CA THR A 219 10.09 8.58 -9.61
C THR A 219 9.12 9.55 -8.94
N LEU A 220 9.27 9.80 -7.63
CA LEU A 220 8.51 10.84 -6.93
C LEU A 220 8.79 12.21 -7.55
N LEU A 221 10.07 12.55 -7.77
CA LEU A 221 10.45 13.78 -8.46
C LEU A 221 9.90 13.85 -9.89
N ARG A 222 9.90 12.72 -10.63
CA ARG A 222 9.32 12.67 -11.99
C ARG A 222 7.83 12.99 -12.00
N ALA A 223 7.06 12.42 -11.05
CA ALA A 223 5.63 12.69 -10.90
C ALA A 223 5.30 14.13 -10.48
N VAL A 224 6.28 14.89 -10.00
CA VAL A 224 6.16 16.33 -9.67
C VAL A 224 6.62 17.21 -10.84
N LEU A 225 7.78 16.91 -11.41
CA LEU A 225 8.43 17.74 -12.41
C LEU A 225 7.85 17.55 -13.82
N GLY A 226 7.41 16.35 -14.18
CA GLY A 226 6.75 16.08 -15.47
C GLY A 226 5.53 16.98 -15.69
N PRO A 227 4.54 16.98 -14.77
CA PRO A 227 3.39 17.86 -14.84
C PRO A 227 3.77 19.35 -14.86
N MET A 228 4.79 19.77 -14.10
CA MET A 228 5.27 21.16 -14.11
C MET A 228 5.68 21.61 -15.52
N PHE A 229 6.46 20.80 -16.26
CA PHE A 229 6.85 21.14 -17.63
C PHE A 229 5.64 21.22 -18.56
N HIS A 230 4.74 20.23 -18.49
CA HIS A 230 3.53 20.19 -19.29
C HIS A 230 2.62 21.41 -19.02
N GLN A 231 2.30 21.68 -17.75
CA GLN A 231 1.44 22.78 -17.32
C GLN A 231 2.01 24.17 -17.66
N ARG A 232 3.34 24.29 -17.76
CA ARG A 232 4.03 25.53 -18.17
C ARG A 232 4.24 25.63 -19.67
N ALA A 233 3.73 24.68 -20.47
CA ALA A 233 3.95 24.58 -21.90
C ALA A 233 5.45 24.58 -22.27
N LEU A 234 6.26 23.87 -21.49
CA LEU A 234 7.70 23.67 -21.73
C LEU A 234 7.90 22.29 -22.38
N THR A 235 8.44 22.27 -23.60
CA THR A 235 8.67 21.02 -24.32
C THR A 235 9.91 20.33 -23.77
N VAL A 236 9.74 19.15 -23.17
CA VAL A 236 10.85 18.30 -22.75
C VAL A 236 11.36 17.53 -23.96
N ARG A 237 12.63 17.76 -24.33
CA ARG A 237 13.29 17.07 -25.44
C ARG A 237 13.90 15.74 -24.98
N ALA A 238 14.58 15.77 -23.84
CA ALA A 238 15.26 14.60 -23.30
C ALA A 238 15.22 14.57 -21.77
N TRP A 239 15.15 13.37 -21.21
CA TRP A 239 15.21 13.12 -19.78
C TRP A 239 15.98 11.83 -19.49
N SER A 240 17.30 11.95 -19.32
CA SER A 240 18.17 10.84 -18.96
C SER A 240 18.40 10.79 -17.44
N GLY A 241 18.77 9.62 -16.92
CA GLY A 241 19.16 9.53 -15.51
C GLY A 241 19.93 8.25 -15.16
N THR A 242 20.44 8.23 -13.94
CA THR A 242 21.04 7.02 -13.34
C THR A 242 20.57 6.86 -11.89
N ASN A 243 20.53 5.61 -11.42
CA ASN A 243 20.31 5.25 -10.03
C ASN A 243 21.46 4.35 -9.59
N LEU A 244 22.24 4.83 -8.63
CA LEU A 244 23.28 4.06 -7.97
C LEU A 244 22.71 3.59 -6.63
N LEU A 245 22.65 2.28 -6.41
CA LEU A 245 22.19 1.69 -5.15
C LEU A 245 22.86 0.33 -4.90
N GLY A 246 22.95 -0.08 -3.64
CA GLY A 246 23.45 -1.39 -3.26
C GLY A 246 22.41 -2.20 -2.48
N GLY A 247 22.90 -3.04 -1.57
CA GLY A 247 22.04 -3.85 -0.71
C GLY A 247 21.28 -4.94 -1.47
N GLY A 248 20.17 -5.40 -0.90
CA GLY A 248 19.37 -6.47 -1.51
C GLY A 248 18.69 -6.04 -2.82
N ASP A 249 18.26 -4.78 -2.90
CA ASP A 249 17.60 -4.24 -4.10
C ASP A 249 18.61 -4.00 -5.23
N GLY A 250 19.79 -3.43 -4.95
CA GLY A 250 20.87 -3.31 -5.93
C GLY A 250 21.29 -4.66 -6.50
N ALA A 251 21.50 -5.66 -5.62
CA ALA A 251 21.87 -7.01 -6.05
C ALA A 251 20.80 -7.70 -6.91
N ALA A 252 19.51 -7.51 -6.60
CA ALA A 252 18.41 -8.05 -7.41
C ALA A 252 18.35 -7.39 -8.79
N LEU A 253 18.66 -6.09 -8.88
CA LEU A 253 18.62 -5.31 -10.11
C LEU A 253 19.90 -5.41 -10.94
N ALA A 254 20.90 -6.16 -10.47
CA ALA A 254 22.02 -6.58 -11.31
C ALA A 254 21.57 -7.54 -12.43
N ASP A 255 20.42 -8.23 -12.27
CA ASP A 255 19.76 -8.93 -13.36
C ASP A 255 19.12 -7.91 -14.34
N PRO A 256 19.56 -7.87 -15.62
CA PRO A 256 19.01 -6.95 -16.60
C PRO A 256 17.49 -7.07 -16.80
N ALA A 257 16.91 -8.25 -16.63
CA ALA A 257 15.47 -8.45 -16.80
C ALA A 257 14.67 -7.83 -15.64
N ALA A 258 15.17 -7.93 -14.41
CA ALA A 258 14.61 -7.27 -13.25
C ALA A 258 14.77 -5.74 -13.34
N ALA A 259 15.94 -5.27 -13.77
CA ALA A 259 16.20 -3.85 -14.01
C ALA A 259 15.26 -3.26 -15.06
N ALA A 260 15.03 -3.98 -16.17
CA ALA A 260 14.10 -3.57 -17.22
C ALA A 260 12.67 -3.41 -16.70
N ALA A 261 12.17 -4.36 -15.90
CA ALA A 261 10.85 -4.28 -15.27
C ALA A 261 10.73 -3.02 -14.38
N LYS A 262 11.77 -2.71 -13.59
CA LYS A 262 11.80 -1.51 -12.73
C LYS A 262 11.92 -0.21 -13.52
N ASN A 263 12.64 -0.20 -14.64
CA ASN A 263 12.78 0.99 -15.48
C ASN A 263 11.50 1.31 -16.27
N ALA A 264 10.77 0.29 -16.75
CA ALA A 264 9.50 0.49 -17.44
C ALA A 264 8.49 1.31 -16.63
N GLY A 265 8.39 1.06 -15.32
CA GLY A 265 7.55 1.85 -14.41
C GLY A 265 7.99 3.31 -14.26
N LYS A 266 9.29 3.61 -14.36
CA LYS A 266 9.80 4.99 -14.30
C LYS A 266 9.54 5.77 -15.59
N GLU A 267 9.57 5.09 -16.72
CA GLU A 267 9.32 5.68 -18.04
C GLU A 267 7.84 5.96 -18.26
N ARG A 268 6.96 5.04 -17.84
CA ARG A 268 5.50 5.21 -17.89
C ARG A 268 5.06 6.53 -17.25
N VAL A 269 5.56 6.85 -16.05
CA VAL A 269 5.23 8.11 -15.35
C VAL A 269 5.56 9.34 -16.20
N LEU A 270 6.66 9.32 -16.97
CA LEU A 270 6.99 10.44 -17.85
C LEU A 270 6.07 10.49 -19.07
N ALA A 271 5.81 9.35 -19.71
CA ALA A 271 4.92 9.28 -20.86
C ALA A 271 3.52 9.79 -20.51
N ASP A 272 2.97 9.36 -19.38
CA ASP A 272 1.63 9.75 -18.92
C ASP A 272 1.54 11.25 -18.58
N THR A 273 2.59 11.82 -17.98
CA THR A 273 2.57 13.22 -17.53
C THR A 273 2.94 14.22 -18.61
N LEU A 274 3.76 13.83 -19.60
CA LEU A 274 4.18 14.69 -20.70
C LEU A 274 3.34 14.51 -21.97
N GLY A 275 2.58 13.42 -22.08
CA GLY A 275 1.82 13.03 -23.28
C GLY A 275 2.64 12.35 -24.37
N SER A 276 3.96 12.26 -24.18
CA SER A 276 4.89 11.54 -25.06
C SER A 276 6.16 11.17 -24.30
N THR A 277 6.81 10.08 -24.68
CA THR A 277 8.11 9.68 -24.10
C THR A 277 9.22 10.60 -24.64
N PRO A 278 9.94 11.34 -23.78
CA PRO A 278 11.09 12.15 -24.20
C PRO A 278 12.29 11.24 -24.57
N GLU A 279 13.27 11.78 -25.30
CA GLU A 279 14.53 11.06 -25.56
C GLU A 279 15.29 10.78 -24.25
N GLY A 280 16.17 9.79 -24.25
CA GLY A 280 17.02 9.46 -23.11
C GLY A 280 16.61 8.19 -22.37
N GLU A 281 17.49 7.71 -21.51
CA GLU A 281 17.35 6.43 -20.81
C GLU A 281 17.64 6.60 -19.32
N VAL A 282 17.11 5.66 -18.53
CA VAL A 282 17.43 5.55 -17.10
C VAL A 282 18.22 4.28 -16.85
N HIS A 283 19.41 4.43 -16.27
CA HIS A 283 20.21 3.29 -15.85
C HIS A 283 20.03 3.01 -14.36
N ILE A 284 20.26 1.74 -13.99
CA ILE A 284 20.35 1.28 -12.61
C ILE A 284 21.66 0.51 -12.51
N ASP A 285 22.54 0.95 -11.61
CA ASP A 285 23.84 0.31 -11.38
C ASP A 285 23.91 -0.20 -9.95
N ASP A 286 24.25 -1.48 -9.78
CA ASP A 286 24.54 -2.07 -8.47
C ASP A 286 25.90 -1.56 -7.97
N VAL A 287 25.87 -0.83 -6.86
CA VAL A 287 27.05 -0.31 -6.17
C VAL A 287 26.98 -0.80 -4.72
N PRO A 288 27.50 -2.02 -4.42
CA PRO A 288 27.34 -2.65 -3.11
C PRO A 288 27.78 -1.78 -1.92
N ALA A 289 28.79 -0.92 -2.13
CA ALA A 289 29.31 0.00 -1.12
C ALA A 289 28.27 1.02 -0.61
N LEU A 290 27.20 1.27 -1.35
CA LEU A 290 26.14 2.21 -0.95
C LEU A 290 25.10 1.56 -0.02
N GLY A 291 25.03 0.23 0.07
CA GLY A 291 24.00 -0.46 0.86
C GLY A 291 22.59 0.04 0.52
N ASP A 292 21.80 0.36 1.54
CA ASP A 292 20.43 0.89 1.43
C ASP A 292 20.37 2.40 1.05
N TRP A 293 21.51 3.06 0.85
CA TRP A 293 21.56 4.45 0.40
C TRP A 293 21.58 4.52 -1.12
N LYS A 294 20.63 5.27 -1.67
CA LYS A 294 20.48 5.45 -3.10
C LYS A 294 20.87 6.86 -3.51
N THR A 295 21.63 6.96 -4.59
CA THR A 295 21.85 8.21 -5.32
C THR A 295 21.18 8.13 -6.68
N ALA A 296 20.25 9.04 -6.97
CA ALA A 296 19.69 9.20 -8.30
C ALA A 296 20.05 10.56 -8.88
N TRP A 297 20.32 10.60 -10.18
CA TRP A 297 20.57 11.81 -10.94
C TRP A 297 19.68 11.84 -12.17
N ASP A 298 19.10 13.00 -12.46
CA ASP A 298 18.37 13.25 -13.69
C ASP A 298 18.96 14.46 -14.43
N HIS A 299 18.97 14.38 -15.76
CA HIS A 299 19.34 15.45 -16.66
C HIS A 299 18.20 15.68 -17.66
N ILE A 300 17.57 16.84 -17.54
CA ILE A 300 16.34 17.18 -18.25
C ILE A 300 16.63 18.35 -19.20
N ALA A 301 16.60 18.09 -20.50
CA ALA A 301 16.74 19.11 -21.53
C ALA A 301 15.36 19.53 -22.03
N PHE A 302 15.06 20.83 -21.97
CA PHE A 302 13.76 21.37 -22.35
C PHE A 302 13.89 22.71 -23.08
N ASP A 303 12.83 23.08 -23.80
CA ASP A 303 12.72 24.33 -24.53
C ASP A 303 11.74 25.27 -23.84
N GLY A 304 12.14 26.53 -23.71
CA GLY A 304 11.30 27.61 -23.21
C GLY A 304 10.88 28.59 -24.30
N PHE A 305 10.55 29.81 -23.88
CA PHE A 305 10.10 30.87 -24.77
C PHE A 305 11.12 31.14 -25.89
N LEU A 306 10.61 31.35 -27.12
CA LEU A 306 11.39 31.55 -28.35
C LEU A 306 12.33 30.38 -28.72
N GLY A 307 12.08 29.17 -28.20
CA GLY A 307 12.93 28.00 -28.43
C GLY A 307 14.25 28.05 -27.66
N THR A 308 14.33 28.86 -26.60
CA THR A 308 15.53 28.93 -25.75
C THR A 308 15.74 27.59 -25.05
N ARG A 309 16.89 26.97 -25.29
CA ARG A 309 17.25 25.66 -24.73
C ARG A 309 17.77 25.80 -23.31
N MET A 310 17.24 25.00 -22.40
CA MET A 310 17.62 24.99 -20.99
C MET A 310 17.82 23.56 -20.49
N ILE A 311 18.47 23.45 -19.33
CA ILE A 311 18.74 22.19 -18.65
C ILE A 311 18.34 22.33 -17.19
N LEU A 312 17.61 21.35 -16.67
CA LEU A 312 17.42 21.13 -15.24
C LEU A 312 18.13 19.83 -14.86
N GLN A 313 18.90 19.85 -13.77
CA GLN A 313 19.49 18.65 -13.19
C GLN A 313 19.03 18.49 -11.75
N THR A 314 18.79 17.25 -11.36
CA THR A 314 18.47 16.90 -9.97
C THR A 314 19.44 15.85 -9.46
N ILE A 315 19.72 15.90 -8.16
CA ILE A 315 20.40 14.83 -7.42
C ILE A 315 19.52 14.50 -6.23
N TRP A 316 19.12 13.24 -6.11
CA TRP A 316 18.43 12.69 -4.96
C TRP A 316 19.36 11.75 -4.22
N GLN A 317 19.61 12.02 -2.93
CA GLN A 317 20.30 11.10 -2.03
C GLN A 317 19.36 10.76 -0.89
N GLY A 318 19.04 9.48 -0.73
CA GLY A 318 18.10 9.04 0.30
C GLY A 318 18.25 7.57 0.64
N CYS A 319 17.72 7.17 1.78
CA CYS A 319 17.65 5.77 2.19
C CYS A 319 16.32 5.17 1.72
N ASP A 320 16.37 4.19 0.81
CA ASP A 320 15.17 3.63 0.18
C ASP A 320 14.26 2.94 1.21
N SER A 321 14.83 2.16 2.13
CA SER A 321 14.05 1.49 3.19
C SER A 321 13.37 2.47 4.15
N ALA A 322 14.04 3.57 4.51
CA ALA A 322 13.45 4.60 5.37
C ALA A 322 12.32 5.38 4.69
N LEU A 323 12.40 5.58 3.37
CA LEU A 323 11.33 6.20 2.58
C LEU A 323 10.17 5.23 2.31
N ALA A 324 10.46 3.93 2.15
CA ALA A 324 9.47 2.90 1.84
C ALA A 324 8.62 2.50 3.05
N ALA A 325 9.24 2.34 4.22
CA ALA A 325 8.59 1.81 5.41
C ALA A 325 7.29 2.54 5.83
N PRO A 326 7.23 3.88 5.91
CA PRO A 326 5.98 4.55 6.25
C PRO A 326 4.89 4.33 5.19
N LEU A 327 5.26 4.24 3.91
CA LEU A 327 4.27 3.98 2.86
C LEU A 327 3.65 2.59 2.99
N VAL A 328 4.42 1.57 3.38
CA VAL A 328 3.91 0.22 3.64
C VAL A 328 2.93 0.21 4.81
N LEU A 329 3.22 0.97 5.88
CA LEU A 329 2.32 1.11 7.03
C LEU A 329 1.01 1.83 6.64
N ASP A 330 1.10 2.94 5.90
CA ASP A 330 -0.06 3.65 5.36
C ASP A 330 -0.92 2.73 4.51
N LEU A 331 -0.30 2.00 3.57
CA LEU A 331 -0.99 1.09 2.66
C LEU A 331 -1.67 -0.07 3.40
N ALA A 332 -1.02 -0.66 4.42
CA ALA A 332 -1.62 -1.71 5.22
C ALA A 332 -2.88 -1.21 5.95
N ARG A 333 -2.79 -0.03 6.59
CA ARG A 333 -3.91 0.57 7.33
C ARG A 333 -5.07 0.98 6.41
N LEU A 334 -4.76 1.67 5.31
CA LEU A 334 -5.75 2.11 4.33
C LEU A 334 -6.45 0.93 3.66
N THR A 335 -5.71 -0.11 3.28
CA THR A 335 -6.28 -1.31 2.65
C THR A 335 -7.14 -2.10 3.64
N ALA A 336 -6.70 -2.23 4.90
CA ALA A 336 -7.49 -2.88 5.95
C ALA A 336 -8.80 -2.14 6.23
N ARG A 337 -8.76 -0.80 6.27
CA ARG A 337 -9.95 0.03 6.46
C ARG A 337 -10.87 0.01 5.24
N ALA A 338 -10.31 0.03 4.03
CA ALA A 338 -11.08 -0.13 2.80
C ALA A 338 -11.84 -1.47 2.77
N HIS A 339 -11.18 -2.56 3.20
CA HIS A 339 -11.83 -3.86 3.33
C HIS A 339 -12.98 -3.82 4.36
N GLU A 340 -12.77 -3.17 5.51
CA GLU A 340 -13.83 -2.98 6.51
C GLU A 340 -15.08 -2.28 5.96
N ALA A 341 -14.83 -1.23 5.18
CA ALA A 341 -15.83 -0.41 4.54
C ALA A 341 -16.55 -1.14 3.40
N GLY A 342 -16.14 -2.38 3.07
CA GLY A 342 -16.73 -3.15 1.97
C GLY A 342 -16.27 -2.66 0.59
N LEU A 343 -15.18 -1.89 0.53
CA LEU A 343 -14.56 -1.57 -0.75
C LEU A 343 -13.90 -2.83 -1.33
N SER A 344 -14.05 -3.00 -2.63
CA SER A 344 -13.57 -4.17 -3.37
C SER A 344 -12.93 -3.74 -4.69
N GLY A 345 -12.07 -4.61 -5.23
CA GLY A 345 -11.37 -4.33 -6.48
C GLY A 345 -10.15 -3.40 -6.33
N PRO A 346 -9.69 -2.78 -7.42
CA PRO A 346 -8.51 -1.93 -7.39
C PRO A 346 -8.76 -0.64 -6.61
N LEU A 347 -7.93 -0.35 -5.62
CA LEU A 347 -7.93 0.90 -4.85
C LEU A 347 -7.13 1.99 -5.59
N SER A 348 -7.70 2.50 -6.68
CA SER A 348 -7.06 3.49 -7.57
C SER A 348 -6.62 4.78 -6.86
N GLU A 349 -7.33 5.17 -5.81
CA GLU A 349 -7.06 6.34 -4.99
C GLU A 349 -5.73 6.24 -4.21
N LEU A 350 -5.17 5.02 -4.10
CA LEU A 350 -3.85 4.79 -3.52
C LEU A 350 -2.70 4.98 -4.51
N GLY A 351 -2.97 5.45 -5.74
CA GLY A 351 -1.93 5.68 -6.76
C GLY A 351 -0.82 6.65 -6.33
N PHE A 352 -1.07 7.49 -5.32
CA PHE A 352 -0.08 8.33 -4.66
C PHE A 352 1.18 7.56 -4.24
N TYR A 353 1.03 6.31 -3.78
CA TYR A 353 2.11 5.50 -3.24
C TYR A 353 2.89 4.71 -4.31
N PHE A 354 2.41 4.64 -5.56
CA PHE A 354 2.89 3.70 -6.56
C PHE A 354 3.48 4.38 -7.81
N LYS A 355 4.38 3.66 -8.50
CA LYS A 355 4.92 4.04 -9.82
C LYS A 355 4.01 3.56 -10.95
N ASP A 356 3.43 2.38 -10.81
CA ASP A 356 2.55 1.73 -11.79
C ASP A 356 1.20 1.41 -11.12
N PRO A 357 0.40 2.44 -10.76
CA PRO A 357 -0.81 2.26 -9.97
C PRO A 357 -1.87 1.41 -10.69
N VAL A 358 -2.66 0.64 -9.93
CA VAL A 358 -3.81 -0.10 -10.43
C VAL A 358 -4.97 0.83 -10.75
N GLY A 359 -5.73 0.48 -11.78
CA GLY A 359 -6.84 1.30 -12.27
C GLY A 359 -6.39 2.48 -13.12
N GLU A 360 -7.35 3.32 -13.50
CA GLU A 360 -7.16 4.44 -14.45
C GLU A 360 -6.93 5.78 -13.73
N GLY A 361 -6.16 5.75 -12.64
CA GLY A 361 -5.87 6.94 -11.81
C GLY A 361 -4.91 7.94 -12.48
N PRO A 362 -4.81 9.19 -11.98
CA PRO A 362 -3.88 10.17 -12.52
C PRO A 362 -2.42 9.78 -12.24
N SER A 363 -1.48 10.26 -13.06
CA SER A 363 -0.04 10.02 -12.88
C SER A 363 0.70 11.17 -12.16
N ALA A 364 0.11 12.37 -12.09
CA ALA A 364 0.66 13.53 -11.40
C ALA A 364 0.52 13.41 -9.88
N LEU A 365 1.58 13.73 -9.13
CA LEU A 365 1.58 13.55 -7.66
C LEU A 365 0.48 14.38 -6.96
N SER A 366 0.25 15.62 -7.40
CA SER A 366 -0.79 16.49 -6.82
C SER A 366 -2.18 15.91 -6.95
N ASP A 367 -2.47 15.32 -8.10
CA ASP A 367 -3.79 14.80 -8.44
C ASP A 367 -4.02 13.48 -7.71
N GLN A 368 -2.97 12.64 -7.64
CA GLN A 368 -2.97 11.44 -6.81
C GLN A 368 -3.18 11.75 -5.33
N HIS A 369 -2.58 12.83 -4.82
CA HIS A 369 -2.81 13.28 -3.44
C HIS A 369 -4.27 13.71 -3.23
N ALA A 370 -4.86 14.43 -4.19
CA ALA A 370 -6.28 14.80 -4.13
C ALA A 370 -7.20 13.56 -4.15
N SER A 371 -6.89 12.54 -4.96
CA SER A 371 -7.59 11.24 -4.95
C SER A 371 -7.47 10.55 -3.59
N LEU A 372 -6.28 10.56 -2.99
CA LEU A 372 -6.04 9.99 -1.67
C LEU A 372 -6.86 10.70 -0.57
N LEU A 373 -6.97 12.03 -0.60
CA LEU A 373 -7.82 12.79 0.32
C LEU A 373 -9.33 12.54 0.09
N THR A 374 -9.71 12.23 -1.14
CA THR A 374 -11.08 11.80 -1.46
C THR A 374 -11.38 10.45 -0.82
N LEU A 375 -10.44 9.49 -0.88
CA LEU A 375 -10.55 8.22 -0.16
C LEU A 375 -10.65 8.45 1.35
N ALA A 376 -9.82 9.31 1.93
CA ALA A 376 -9.89 9.63 3.36
C ALA A 376 -11.30 10.09 3.75
N THR A 377 -11.92 10.96 2.94
CA THR A 377 -13.29 11.43 3.13
C THR A 377 -14.32 10.32 3.02
N ARG A 378 -14.20 9.45 2.02
CA ARG A 378 -15.10 8.29 1.84
C ARG A 378 -15.06 7.36 3.06
N LEU A 379 -13.88 7.09 3.60
CA LEU A 379 -13.70 6.23 4.77
C LEU A 379 -14.28 6.84 6.07
N ARG A 380 -14.43 8.17 6.14
CA ARG A 380 -15.11 8.86 7.26
C ARG A 380 -16.63 8.63 7.24
N SER A 381 -17.25 8.81 6.07
CA SER A 381 -18.71 8.71 5.94
C SER A 381 -19.22 7.33 6.38
N ASP A 382 -18.51 6.28 6.01
CA ASP A 382 -18.82 4.90 6.42
C ASP A 382 -18.66 4.66 7.93
N ALA A 383 -17.76 5.39 8.60
CA ALA A 383 -17.63 5.31 10.06
C ALA A 383 -18.87 5.93 10.75
N GLY A 384 -19.32 7.09 10.26
CA GLY A 384 -20.47 7.80 10.82
C GLY A 384 -21.81 7.07 10.62
N GLU A 385 -22.01 6.39 9.48
CA GLU A 385 -23.22 5.60 9.23
C GLU A 385 -23.32 4.35 10.12
N ARG A 386 -22.19 3.72 10.45
CA ARG A 386 -22.17 2.56 11.37
C ARG A 386 -22.38 2.96 12.83
N ASP A 387 -21.76 4.06 13.28
CA ASP A 387 -21.98 4.61 14.62
C ASP A 387 -23.45 5.03 14.82
N GLY A 388 -24.11 5.53 13.76
CA GLY A 388 -25.54 5.84 13.76
C GLY A 388 -26.45 4.60 13.80
N MET A 389 -26.06 3.51 13.13
CA MET A 389 -26.80 2.25 13.13
C MET A 389 -26.67 1.49 14.46
N GLU A 390 -25.48 1.48 15.08
CA GLU A 390 -25.27 0.87 16.40
C GLU A 390 -25.98 1.64 17.52
N ARG A 391 -26.06 2.98 17.43
CA ARG A 391 -26.84 3.80 18.37
C ARG A 391 -28.35 3.74 18.13
N GLY A 392 -28.79 3.46 16.90
CA GLY A 392 -30.20 3.31 16.52
C GLY A 392 -30.82 1.94 16.85
N GLY A 393 -30.00 0.95 17.23
CA GLY A 393 -30.44 -0.42 17.57
C GLY A 393 -30.97 -0.60 19.00
N VAL A 394 -30.91 0.44 19.85
CA VAL A 394 -31.37 0.40 21.24
C VAL A 394 -32.51 1.39 21.46
N GLU A 395 -33.57 1.32 20.66
CA GLU A 395 -34.89 1.84 21.05
C GLU A 395 -35.95 1.39 20.04
N ARG A 396 -36.62 0.27 20.34
CA ARG A 396 -38.03 -0.01 19.99
C ARG A 396 -38.43 -1.35 20.57
N ASP A 397 -38.76 -1.34 21.86
CA ASP A 397 -39.81 -2.21 22.36
C ASP A 397 -40.55 -1.54 23.52
N GLY A 398 -41.86 -1.38 23.32
CA GLY A 398 -42.83 -1.03 24.35
C GLY A 398 -43.05 0.46 24.58
N VAL A 399 -44.14 1.02 24.01
CA VAL A 399 -45.28 1.53 24.79
C VAL A 399 -46.50 1.62 23.85
N GLU A 400 -47.55 0.87 24.17
CA GLU A 400 -48.89 1.01 23.59
C GLU A 400 -49.79 1.80 24.56
N LYS A 401 -50.60 2.71 23.97
CA LYS A 401 -51.88 3.30 24.44
C LYS A 401 -51.87 4.40 25.53
N ARG A 402 -52.38 5.59 25.15
CA ARG A 402 -53.80 5.98 25.36
C ARG A 402 -54.17 7.38 24.80
N THR A 403 -55.37 7.41 24.20
CA THR A 403 -56.40 8.48 24.12
C THR A 403 -56.18 9.78 23.32
N GLU A 404 -56.90 9.81 22.19
CA GLU A 404 -58.02 10.71 21.83
C GLU A 404 -57.89 12.25 21.85
N GLU A 405 -58.23 12.78 20.67
CA GLU A 405 -59.20 13.87 20.40
C GLU A 405 -58.70 15.27 20.03
N ARG A 406 -59.28 15.76 18.92
CA ARG A 406 -59.42 17.15 18.42
C ARG A 406 -58.19 17.70 17.68
N GLY A 407 -58.32 18.33 16.52
CA GLY A 407 -59.46 18.79 15.75
C GLY A 407 -58.94 19.39 14.44
N ALA A 408 -59.82 19.45 13.45
CA ALA A 408 -59.57 19.96 12.10
C ALA A 408 -59.04 21.41 12.05
N VAL A 409 -58.53 21.79 10.87
CA VAL A 409 -58.86 23.00 10.08
C VAL A 409 -57.62 23.58 9.36
N GLU A 410 -57.60 23.32 8.05
CA GLU A 410 -57.46 24.28 6.92
C GLU A 410 -56.14 24.96 6.50
N ARG A 411 -55.90 24.76 5.18
CA ARG A 411 -55.73 25.75 4.08
C ARG A 411 -54.37 26.40 3.78
N GLY A 412 -54.10 26.45 2.46
CA GLY A 412 -53.19 27.37 1.74
C GLY A 412 -51.91 26.68 1.28
N ALA A 413 -51.70 26.17 0.06
CA ALA A 413 -51.84 26.76 -1.28
C ALA A 413 -51.07 28.08 -1.45
N GLU A 414 -49.90 28.05 -2.12
CA GLU A 414 -49.67 28.81 -3.35
C GLU A 414 -48.35 28.43 -4.05
N GLU A 415 -48.47 28.20 -5.36
CA GLU A 415 -47.43 28.09 -6.36
C GLU A 415 -46.68 29.43 -6.57
N ARG A 416 -45.43 29.37 -7.08
CA ARG A 416 -45.05 29.91 -8.40
C ARG A 416 -43.53 29.83 -8.65
N ASP A 417 -43.19 29.08 -9.69
CA ASP A 417 -42.07 29.27 -10.61
C ASP A 417 -42.55 30.20 -11.78
N PRO A 418 -41.82 30.55 -12.87
CA PRO A 418 -40.38 30.64 -13.19
C PRO A 418 -40.00 32.03 -13.78
N GLY A 419 -38.73 32.23 -14.17
CA GLY A 419 -38.38 33.38 -15.02
C GLY A 419 -36.92 33.47 -15.46
N ALA A 420 -36.65 33.05 -16.69
CA ALA A 420 -35.39 33.08 -17.41
C ALA A 420 -35.02 34.46 -18.02
N GLY A 421 -33.77 34.57 -18.50
CA GLY A 421 -33.25 35.60 -19.41
C GLY A 421 -32.01 36.29 -18.85
N GLY A 422 -30.91 36.50 -19.56
CA GLY A 422 -30.58 36.41 -20.98
C GLY A 422 -29.16 36.96 -21.16
N ALA A 423 -28.56 36.64 -22.32
CA ALA A 423 -27.18 36.94 -22.72
C ALA A 423 -26.90 38.40 -23.11
N GLU A 424 -25.62 38.80 -23.10
CA GLU A 424 -24.87 39.65 -24.07
C GLU A 424 -23.50 39.98 -23.44
N GLU A 425 -22.32 39.60 -23.97
CA GLU A 425 -21.59 39.93 -25.21
C GLU A 425 -20.90 41.32 -25.26
N ALA A 426 -19.68 41.31 -25.82
CA ALA A 426 -18.77 42.42 -26.17
C ALA A 426 -18.07 43.18 -25.01
N SER A 427 -16.79 43.57 -25.08
CA SER A 427 -15.88 43.77 -26.21
C SER A 427 -14.41 43.70 -25.81
#